data_AF-A0A133QIB1-F1
#
_entry.id   AF-A0A133QIB1-F1
#
_cell.length_a   1.000
_cell.length_b   1.000
_cell.length_c   1.000
_cell.angle_alpha   90.00
_cell.angle_beta   90.00
_cell.angle_gamma   90.00
#
_symmetry.space_group_name_H-M   'P 1'
#
loop_
_entity.id
_entity.type
_entity.pdbx_description
1 polymer ?
#
loop_
_entity_poly.entity_id
_entity_poly.type
_entity_poly.pdbx_seq_one_letter_code
_entity_poly.pdbx_strand_id
1 'polypeptide(L)'
;NDNYVLVLEDRKEVKNEKEAGKLSVVSGIDDKGNLKTTEAIVANQAAFLKFNSKDGLLKNFMTNFLKQFNNPTRFGLYKVVASNVEQSVDNLRTMLQNREKPESKQQLTEVGVSFDDYLPKKKNATVIDESKIDWKQLNDLGLTRERLE
;
A
#
# COMPACT_ATOMS: atom_id res chain seq x y z
N ASN A 1 -11.25 -9.53 19.27
CA ASN A 1 -11.62 -9.69 17.84
C ASN A 1 -11.64 -8.28 17.33
N ASP A 2 -10.44 -7.72 17.13
CA ASP A 2 -10.28 -6.28 17.26
C ASP A 2 -10.40 -5.69 15.87
N ASN A 3 -11.49 -4.96 15.66
CA ASN A 3 -11.66 -4.17 14.46
C ASN A 3 -10.50 -3.18 14.38
N TYR A 4 -9.89 -3.09 13.21
CA TYR A 4 -8.86 -2.09 12.93
C TYR A 4 -9.37 -1.10 11.89
N VAL A 5 -8.75 0.06 11.84
CA VAL A 5 -8.93 1.02 10.75
C VAL A 5 -7.62 1.14 10.00
N LEU A 6 -7.68 1.61 8.75
CA LEU A 6 -6.49 1.93 7.97
C LEU A 6 -6.19 3.41 8.09
N VAL A 7 -4.94 3.72 8.45
CA VAL A 7 -4.37 5.06 8.36
C VAL A 7 -3.57 5.17 7.06
N LEU A 8 -3.91 6.16 6.25
CA LEU A 8 -3.17 6.56 5.06
C LEU A 8 -2.15 7.62 5.44
N GLU A 9 -0.89 7.37 5.13
CA GLU A 9 0.16 8.39 5.05
C GLU A 9 0.28 8.86 3.60
N ASP A 10 -0.04 10.13 3.33
CA ASP A 10 0.24 10.77 2.05
C ASP A 10 1.54 11.57 2.13
N ARG A 11 2.56 11.13 1.37
CA ARG A 11 3.89 11.76 1.36
C ARG A 11 4.11 12.71 0.19
N LYS A 12 3.06 13.14 -0.52
CA LYS A 12 3.17 14.02 -1.70
C LYS A 12 3.92 15.32 -1.43
N GLU A 13 3.76 15.89 -0.24
CA GLU A 13 4.36 17.18 0.16
C GLU A 13 5.63 17.01 1.02
N VAL A 14 6.02 15.77 1.32
CA VAL A 14 7.18 15.46 2.16
C VAL A 14 8.47 15.77 1.40
N LYS A 15 9.33 16.59 2.00
CA LYS A 15 10.62 17.00 1.40
C LYS A 15 11.80 16.22 1.96
N ASN A 16 11.64 15.63 3.15
CA ASN A 16 12.68 14.89 3.86
C ASN A 16 12.15 13.49 4.21
N GLU A 17 12.96 12.47 3.97
CA GLU A 17 12.58 11.08 4.28
C GLU A 17 12.23 10.86 5.75
N LYS A 18 12.75 11.69 6.67
CA LYS A 18 12.48 11.67 8.11
C LYS A 18 11.14 12.31 8.50
N GLU A 19 10.51 13.07 7.60
CA GLU A 19 9.20 13.66 7.86
C GLU A 19 8.10 12.63 7.59
N ALA A 20 7.18 12.52 8.55
CA ALA A 20 5.93 11.80 8.34
C ALA A 20 5.05 12.59 7.36
N GLY A 21 4.40 11.87 6.45
CA GLY A 21 3.39 12.44 5.57
C GLY A 21 2.12 12.85 6.33
N LYS A 22 1.14 13.36 5.57
CA LYS A 22 -0.19 13.68 6.11
C LYS A 22 -0.89 12.38 6.49
N LEU A 23 -1.26 12.25 7.76
CA LEU A 23 -2.00 11.09 8.27
C LEU A 23 -3.51 11.34 8.23
N SER A 24 -4.25 10.37 7.74
CA SER A 24 -5.71 10.40 7.73
C SER A 24 -6.29 8.99 7.80
N VAL A 25 -7.50 8.83 8.34
CA VAL A 25 -8.14 7.53 8.50
C VAL A 25 -9.07 7.27 7.33
N VAL A 26 -9.01 6.08 6.75
CA VAL A 26 -9.90 5.66 5.66
C VAL A 26 -11.34 5.62 6.16
N SER A 27 -12.22 6.35 5.49
CA SER A 27 -13.66 6.36 5.74
C SER A 27 -14.47 5.63 4.67
N GLY A 28 -13.85 5.33 3.52
CA GLY A 28 -14.50 4.54 2.48
C GLY A 28 -13.89 4.72 1.10
N ILE A 29 -14.64 4.27 0.11
CA ILE A 29 -14.41 4.50 -1.32
C ILE A 29 -15.71 5.05 -1.90
N ASP A 30 -15.64 6.07 -2.75
CA ASP A 30 -16.82 6.60 -3.43
C ASP A 30 -17.21 5.79 -4.68
N ASP A 31 -18.36 6.12 -5.27
CA ASP A 31 -18.91 5.40 -6.44
C ASP A 31 -18.02 5.53 -7.70
N LYS A 32 -17.11 6.50 -7.72
CA LYS A 32 -16.12 6.70 -8.78
C LYS A 32 -14.80 5.98 -8.47
N GLY A 33 -14.74 5.29 -7.34
CA GLY A 33 -13.58 4.59 -6.85
C GLY A 33 -12.72 5.42 -5.90
N ASN A 34 -12.87 6.74 -5.81
CA ASN A 34 -11.91 7.58 -5.08
C ASN A 34 -11.86 7.24 -3.59
N LEU A 35 -10.64 7.15 -3.07
CA LEU A 35 -10.40 6.96 -1.64
C LEU A 35 -10.94 8.15 -0.84
N LYS A 36 -11.76 7.85 0.16
CA LYS A 36 -12.22 8.83 1.16
C LYS A 36 -11.47 8.63 2.47
N THR A 37 -11.00 9.75 3.00
CA THR A 37 -10.32 9.80 4.29
C THR A 37 -10.91 10.92 5.15
N THR A 38 -10.74 10.82 6.46
CA THR A 38 -11.12 11.84 7.43
C THR A 38 -10.02 12.01 8.47
N GLU A 39 -10.11 13.07 9.27
CA GLU A 39 -9.20 13.29 10.39
C GLU A 39 -9.32 12.18 11.43
N ALA A 40 -8.18 11.82 12.03
CA ALA A 40 -8.03 10.73 12.98
C ALA A 40 -8.52 11.09 14.39
N ILE A 41 -9.67 11.77 14.51
CA ILE A 41 -10.23 12.25 15.78
C ILE A 41 -11.44 11.43 16.23
N VAL A 42 -11.70 11.36 17.54
CA VAL A 42 -12.81 10.60 18.14
C VAL A 42 -14.17 11.06 17.58
N ALA A 43 -14.32 12.35 17.32
CA ALA A 43 -15.54 12.91 16.73
C ALA A 43 -15.89 12.28 15.35
N ASN A 44 -14.89 11.76 14.63
CA ASN A 44 -15.06 11.12 13.33
C ASN A 44 -15.17 9.60 13.41
N GLN A 45 -15.19 8.99 14.60
CA GLN A 45 -15.11 7.53 14.76
C GLN A 45 -16.24 6.76 14.06
N ALA A 46 -17.43 7.36 13.98
CA ALA A 46 -18.57 6.79 13.27
C ALA A 46 -18.37 6.72 11.75
N ALA A 47 -17.49 7.57 11.19
CA ALA A 47 -17.19 7.61 9.77
C ALA A 47 -16.04 6.68 9.35
N PHE A 48 -15.29 6.10 10.31
CA PHE A 48 -14.15 5.25 9.97
C PHE A 48 -14.60 3.93 9.35
N LEU A 49 -13.94 3.55 8.25
CA LEU A 49 -14.09 2.22 7.69
C LEU A 49 -13.35 1.22 8.59
N LYS A 50 -14.13 0.37 9.26
CA LYS A 50 -13.61 -0.68 10.14
C LYS A 50 -13.43 -1.96 9.33
N PHE A 51 -12.28 -2.59 9.51
CA PHE A 51 -11.93 -3.85 8.89
C PHE A 51 -11.85 -4.95 9.95
N ASN A 52 -12.21 -6.15 9.55
CA ASN A 52 -11.97 -7.36 10.32
C ASN A 52 -11.01 -8.24 9.53
N SER A 53 -10.08 -8.92 10.18
CA SER A 53 -9.15 -9.84 9.51
C SER A 53 -9.86 -11.02 8.81
N LYS A 54 -11.15 -11.25 9.10
CA LYS A 54 -11.95 -12.37 8.60
C LYS A 54 -12.88 -12.00 7.43
N ASP A 55 -13.16 -10.72 7.21
CA ASP A 55 -13.96 -10.29 6.07
C ASP A 55 -13.03 -9.91 4.92
N GLY A 56 -13.30 -10.38 3.70
CA GLY A 56 -12.49 -10.07 2.52
C GLY A 56 -12.44 -8.58 2.13
N LEU A 57 -12.93 -7.69 3.00
CA LEU A 57 -13.06 -6.26 2.80
C LEU A 57 -11.70 -5.61 2.54
N LEU A 58 -10.65 -5.97 3.29
CA LEU A 58 -9.30 -5.43 3.07
C LEU A 58 -8.81 -5.75 1.66
N LYS A 59 -9.00 -6.99 1.18
CA LYS A 59 -8.58 -7.41 -0.16
C LYS A 59 -9.29 -6.60 -1.25
N ASN A 60 -10.60 -6.39 -1.11
CA ASN A 60 -11.39 -5.61 -2.05
C ASN A 60 -10.95 -4.14 -2.06
N PHE A 61 -10.74 -3.57 -0.87
CA PHE A 61 -10.19 -2.23 -0.70
C PHE A 61 -8.85 -2.08 -1.42
N MET A 62 -7.89 -2.97 -1.14
CA MET A 62 -6.55 -2.91 -1.73
C MET A 62 -6.56 -3.06 -3.25
N THR A 63 -7.43 -3.94 -3.78
CA THR A 63 -7.60 -4.10 -5.23
C THR A 63 -8.05 -2.80 -5.89
N ASN A 64 -8.97 -2.06 -5.28
CA ASN A 64 -9.44 -0.78 -5.81
C ASN A 64 -8.43 0.35 -5.59
N PHE A 65 -7.76 0.36 -4.43
CA PHE A 65 -6.71 1.31 -4.10
C PHE A 65 -5.58 1.26 -5.14
N LEU A 66 -5.03 0.06 -5.40
CA LEU A 66 -3.91 -0.11 -6.33
C LEU A 66 -4.28 0.19 -7.79
N LYS A 67 -5.55 0.05 -8.18
CA LYS A 67 -6.02 0.46 -9.51
C LYS A 67 -6.02 1.98 -9.73
N GLN A 68 -6.20 2.76 -8.67
CA GLN A 68 -6.28 4.22 -8.76
C GLN A 68 -4.93 4.89 -8.59
N PHE A 69 -4.12 4.37 -7.65
CA PHE A 69 -2.85 4.97 -7.32
C PHE A 69 -1.74 4.33 -8.17
N ASN A 70 -1.55 4.85 -9.39
CA ASN A 70 -0.53 4.41 -10.36
C ASN A 70 0.92 4.47 -9.84
N ASN A 71 1.17 5.19 -8.74
CA ASN A 71 2.46 5.16 -8.05
C ASN A 71 2.23 5.07 -6.52
N PRO A 72 1.99 3.86 -5.99
CA PRO A 72 1.60 3.69 -4.60
C PRO A 72 2.76 3.96 -3.62
N THR A 73 4.01 4.06 -4.12
CA THR A 73 5.21 4.33 -3.31
C THR A 73 5.17 5.66 -2.54
N ARG A 74 4.30 6.59 -2.93
CA ARG A 74 4.05 7.86 -2.20
C ARG A 74 3.13 7.69 -0.99
N PHE A 75 2.50 6.55 -0.84
CA PHE A 75 1.54 6.27 0.22
C PHE A 75 2.07 5.19 1.17
N GLY A 76 1.80 5.39 2.45
CA GLY A 76 1.86 4.32 3.45
C GLY A 76 0.44 3.95 3.89
N LEU A 77 0.19 2.65 4.11
CA LEU A 77 -1.03 2.19 4.77
C LEU A 77 -0.65 1.42 6.03
N TYR A 78 -1.29 1.78 7.14
CA TYR A 78 -1.00 1.22 8.45
C TYR A 78 -2.29 0.83 9.16
N LYS A 79 -2.30 -0.36 9.76
CA LYS A 79 -3.40 -0.85 10.59
C LYS A 79 -3.25 -0.30 11.99
N VAL A 80 -4.32 0.30 12.52
CA VAL A 80 -4.38 0.73 13.92
C VAL A 80 -5.67 0.27 14.57
N VAL A 81 -5.65 0.12 15.89
CA VAL A 81 -6.79 -0.39 16.65
C VAL A 81 -7.93 0.65 16.62
N ALA A 82 -9.15 0.22 16.29
CA ALA A 82 -10.28 1.14 16.07
C ALA A 82 -10.84 1.79 17.36
N SER A 83 -10.52 1.25 18.54
CA SER A 83 -11.00 1.75 19.83
C SER A 83 -10.20 2.92 20.38
N ASN A 84 -8.98 3.16 19.89
CA ASN A 84 -8.08 4.21 20.37
C ASN A 84 -7.33 4.90 19.21
N VAL A 85 -8.08 5.27 18.16
CA VAL A 85 -7.52 5.76 16.89
C VAL A 85 -6.63 6.99 17.08
N GLU A 86 -7.07 8.02 17.82
CA GLU A 86 -6.25 9.24 18.07
C GLU A 86 -4.86 8.87 18.61
N GLN A 87 -4.81 8.15 19.73
CA GLN A 87 -3.56 7.73 20.35
C GLN A 87 -2.73 6.83 19.42
N SER A 88 -3.37 5.92 18.70
CA SER A 88 -2.67 5.03 17.78
C SER A 88 -2.05 5.78 16.59
N VAL A 89 -2.73 6.81 16.08
CA VAL A 89 -2.22 7.66 15.00
C VAL A 89 -1.07 8.54 15.49
N ASP A 90 -1.14 9.07 16.72
CA ASP A 90 -0.03 9.83 17.31
C ASP A 90 1.22 8.97 17.54
N ASN A 91 1.04 7.74 18.02
CA ASN A 91 2.12 6.77 18.16
C ASN A 91 2.72 6.43 16.79
N LEU A 92 1.88 6.15 15.80
CA LEU A 92 2.30 5.90 14.42
C LEU A 92 3.10 7.10 13.87
N ARG A 93 2.63 8.34 14.09
CA ARG A 93 3.35 9.55 13.67
C ARG A 93 4.76 9.60 14.24
N THR A 94 4.91 9.28 15.52
CA THR A 94 6.22 9.22 16.20
C THR A 94 7.11 8.13 15.59
N MET A 95 6.57 6.96 15.28
CA MET A 95 7.31 5.88 14.59
C MET A 95 7.75 6.31 13.18
N LEU A 96 6.87 6.97 12.44
CA LEU A 96 7.15 7.46 11.09
C LEU A 96 8.26 8.52 11.08
N GLN A 97 8.28 9.43 12.06
CA GLN A 97 9.36 10.40 12.24
C GLN A 97 10.71 9.76 12.59
N ASN A 98 10.68 8.55 13.16
CA ASN A 98 11.87 7.79 13.55
C ASN A 98 12.15 6.60 12.62
N ARG A 99 11.57 6.56 11.41
CA ARG A 99 11.62 5.40 10.50
C ARG A 99 13.01 4.96 10.04
N GLU A 100 14.05 5.73 10.31
CA GLU A 100 15.44 5.32 10.09
C GLU A 100 15.95 4.36 11.17
N LYS A 101 15.40 4.43 12.39
CA LYS A 101 15.79 3.57 13.52
C LYS A 101 15.32 2.13 13.30
N PRO A 102 16.15 1.12 13.59
CA PRO A 102 15.79 -0.29 13.40
C PRO A 102 14.49 -0.70 14.11
N GLU A 103 14.29 -0.24 15.35
CA GLU A 103 13.09 -0.51 16.14
C GLU A 103 11.82 0.03 15.46
N SER A 104 11.85 1.30 15.03
CA SER A 104 10.72 1.91 14.33
C SER A 104 10.44 1.23 12.98
N LYS A 105 11.48 0.78 12.25
CA LYS A 105 11.30 0.01 11.01
C LYS A 105 10.58 -1.32 11.27
N GLN A 106 10.96 -2.02 12.34
CA GLN A 106 10.33 -3.27 12.72
C GLN A 106 8.85 -3.04 13.07
N GLN A 107 8.55 -2.07 13.94
CA GLN A 107 7.18 -1.74 14.33
C GLN A 107 6.31 -1.30 13.13
N LEU A 108 6.85 -0.46 12.23
CA LEU A 108 6.14 -0.04 11.02
C LEU A 108 5.85 -1.19 10.06
N THR A 109 6.71 -2.23 10.05
CA THR A 109 6.48 -3.45 9.26
C THR A 109 5.34 -4.28 9.84
N GLU A 110 5.25 -4.38 11.17
CA GLU A 110 4.20 -5.15 11.87
C GLU A 110 2.80 -4.56 11.67
N VAL A 111 2.70 -3.22 11.70
CA VAL A 111 1.41 -2.53 11.50
C VAL A 111 1.15 -2.17 10.03
N GLY A 112 2.18 -2.21 9.18
CA GLY A 112 2.11 -1.85 7.77
C GLY A 112 1.28 -2.82 6.93
N VAL A 113 0.60 -2.29 5.93
CA VAL A 113 -0.03 -3.09 4.87
C VAL A 113 0.91 -3.11 3.68
N SER A 114 1.54 -4.26 3.42
CA SER A 114 2.37 -4.44 2.23
C SER A 114 1.50 -4.44 0.98
N PHE A 115 1.82 -3.60 0.01
CA PHE A 115 1.10 -3.56 -1.27
C PHE A 115 1.41 -4.77 -2.14
N ASP A 116 2.60 -5.34 -2.02
CA ASP A 116 3.05 -6.51 -2.77
C ASP A 116 2.16 -7.74 -2.51
N ASP A 117 1.55 -7.82 -1.32
CA ASP A 117 0.62 -8.89 -0.96
C ASP A 117 -0.66 -8.88 -1.83
N TYR A 118 -0.99 -7.73 -2.41
CA TYR A 118 -2.22 -7.50 -3.18
C TYR A 118 -1.96 -7.21 -4.66
N LEU A 119 -0.71 -7.03 -5.07
CA LEU A 119 -0.36 -6.97 -6.47
C LEU A 119 -0.62 -8.34 -7.11
N PRO A 120 -1.05 -8.37 -8.38
CA PRO A 120 -1.15 -9.63 -9.12
C PRO A 120 0.24 -10.27 -9.10
N LYS A 121 0.39 -11.37 -8.35
CA LYS A 121 1.58 -12.21 -8.42
C LYS A 121 1.75 -12.54 -9.90
N LYS A 122 2.78 -12.00 -10.54
CA LYS A 122 3.16 -12.43 -11.89
C LYS A 122 3.31 -13.94 -11.78
N LYS A 123 2.35 -14.70 -12.32
CA LYS A 123 2.51 -16.14 -12.53
C LYS A 123 3.73 -16.25 -13.41
N ASN A 124 4.90 -16.53 -12.82
CA ASN A 124 6.18 -16.76 -13.47
C ASN A 124 6.16 -16.44 -14.98
N ALA A 125 6.13 -15.14 -15.33
CA ALA A 125 6.82 -14.77 -16.54
C ALA A 125 8.26 -14.96 -16.11
N THR A 126 8.81 -16.16 -16.38
CA THR A 126 10.25 -16.32 -16.49
C THR A 126 10.72 -15.08 -17.21
N VAL A 127 11.37 -14.17 -16.48
CA VAL A 127 12.17 -13.14 -17.10
C VAL A 127 13.20 -13.96 -17.85
N ILE A 128 12.90 -14.23 -19.12
CA ILE A 128 13.86 -14.88 -19.99
C ILE A 128 14.92 -13.81 -20.12
N ASP A 129 16.01 -14.02 -19.39
CA ASP A 129 17.21 -13.23 -19.51
C ASP A 129 17.57 -13.22 -20.99
N GLU A 130 17.44 -12.06 -21.63
CA GLU A 130 17.59 -11.91 -23.08
C GLU A 130 18.97 -12.38 -23.56
N SER A 131 19.96 -12.34 -22.66
CA SER A 131 21.31 -12.86 -22.88
C SER A 131 21.40 -14.39 -22.97
N LYS A 132 20.36 -15.10 -22.50
CA LYS A 132 20.26 -16.58 -22.53
C LYS A 132 19.38 -17.10 -23.67
N ILE A 133 18.83 -16.22 -24.49
CA ILE A 133 18.06 -16.59 -25.67
C ILE A 133 19.04 -16.80 -26.83
N ASP A 134 19.11 -18.02 -27.37
CA ASP A 134 19.84 -18.28 -28.60
C ASP A 134 19.01 -17.81 -29.80
N TRP A 135 19.11 -16.52 -30.08
CA TRP A 135 18.41 -15.86 -31.18
C TRP A 135 18.73 -16.47 -32.55
N LYS A 136 19.85 -17.18 -32.68
CA LYS A 136 20.23 -17.84 -33.93
C LYS A 136 19.28 -18.99 -34.25
N GLN A 137 18.85 -19.76 -33.24
CA GLN A 137 17.86 -20.83 -33.41
C GLN A 137 16.45 -20.31 -33.72
N LEU A 138 16.09 -19.14 -33.17
CA LEU A 138 14.78 -18.52 -33.43
C LEU A 138 14.70 -17.88 -34.82
N ASN A 139 15.82 -17.42 -35.35
CA ASN A 139 15.92 -16.90 -36.72
C ASN A 139 15.67 -18.00 -37.77
N ASP A 140 16.13 -19.23 -37.51
CA ASP A 140 15.83 -20.40 -38.36
C ASP A 140 14.31 -20.75 -38.37
N LEU A 141 13.56 -20.28 -37.37
CA LEU A 141 12.10 -20.39 -37.27
C LEU A 141 11.37 -19.12 -37.76
N GLY A 142 12.09 -18.14 -38.32
CA GLY A 142 11.52 -16.91 -38.89
C GLY A 142 11.05 -15.87 -37.87
N LEU A 143 11.47 -15.98 -36.60
CA LEU A 143 11.17 -15.02 -35.55
C LEU A 143 12.39 -14.14 -35.29
N THR A 144 12.29 -12.85 -35.62
CA THR A 144 13.33 -11.85 -35.34
C THR A 144 12.89 -10.89 -34.23
N ARG A 145 13.87 -10.39 -33.47
CA ARG A 145 13.67 -9.46 -32.34
C ARG A 145 12.85 -8.23 -32.72
N GLU A 146 13.03 -7.72 -33.94
CA GLU A 146 12.34 -6.55 -34.49
C GLU A 146 10.82 -6.74 -34.70
N ARG A 147 10.29 -7.98 -34.64
CA ARG A 147 8.85 -8.23 -34.76
C ARG A 147 8.09 -8.26 -33.42
N LEU A 148 8.83 -8.19 -32.32
CA LEU A 148 8.27 -8.25 -30.97
C LEU A 148 8.32 -6.88 -30.25
N GLU A 149 8.76 -5.83 -30.95
CA GLU A 149 8.67 -4.42 -30.51
C GLU A 149 7.45 -3.70 -31.11
#